data_AF-A0A1Z9LST8-F1
#
_entry.id   AF-A0A1Z9LST8-F1
#
_cell.length_a   1.000
_cell.length_b   1.000
_cell.length_c   1.000
_cell.angle_alpha   90.00
_cell.angle_beta   90.00
_cell.angle_gamma   90.00
#
_symmetry.space_group_name_H-M   'P 1'
#
loop_
_entity.id
_entity.type
_entity.pdbx_description
1 polymer ?
#
loop_
_entity_poly.entity_id
_entity_poly.type
_entity_poly.pdbx_seq_one_letter_code
_entity_poly.pdbx_strand_id
1 'polypeptide(L)'
;MEVKGLYWLKDNYIKPYDIDEGKRIIMCGVPGAFTENCTYEHLPGFVSKLDKLKELGIDKVVFVSVNDAYVMWTWNKMHGHKDIDSVSDPIAEFAKSKKKDLDWGKTFGVRSSRYAYLWENGKIVKEFKDPYIDGVIKEL
;
A
#
# COMPACT_ATOMS: atom_id res chain seq x y z
N MET A 1 -8.67 15.82 1.00
CA MET A 1 -7.59 16.27 0.08
C MET A 1 -7.47 15.14 -0.91
N GLU A 2 -7.83 15.35 -2.18
CA GLU A 2 -7.99 14.26 -3.15
C GLU A 2 -6.66 13.51 -3.35
N VAL A 3 -6.67 12.20 -3.12
CA VAL A 3 -5.52 11.35 -3.40
C VAL A 3 -5.55 11.04 -4.88
N LYS A 4 -4.65 11.67 -5.64
CA LYS A 4 -4.57 11.54 -7.09
C LYS A 4 -3.57 10.48 -7.50
N GLY A 5 -3.77 9.94 -8.70
CA GLY A 5 -2.85 9.00 -9.33
C GLY A 5 -2.95 7.56 -8.83
N LEU A 6 -3.93 7.23 -7.99
CA LEU A 6 -4.15 5.87 -7.49
C LEU A 6 -5.26 5.16 -8.25
N TYR A 7 -5.00 3.90 -8.59
CA TYR A 7 -5.91 3.05 -9.36
C TYR A 7 -5.95 1.64 -8.79
N TRP A 8 -7.01 0.91 -9.11
CA TRP A 8 -7.14 -0.51 -8.77
C TRP A 8 -7.86 -1.25 -9.90
N LEU A 9 -7.71 -2.57 -9.91
CA LEU A 9 -8.44 -3.43 -10.83
C LEU A 9 -9.73 -3.90 -10.16
N LYS A 10 -10.88 -3.49 -10.70
CA LYS A 10 -12.20 -3.91 -10.22
C LYS A 10 -13.08 -4.29 -11.40
N ASP A 11 -13.66 -5.48 -11.34
CA ASP A 11 -14.47 -6.06 -12.42
C ASP A 11 -13.71 -6.13 -13.76
N ASN A 12 -12.39 -6.40 -13.71
CA ASN A 12 -11.46 -6.37 -14.86
C ASN A 12 -11.26 -4.99 -15.53
N TYR A 13 -11.71 -3.90 -14.91
CA TYR A 13 -11.43 -2.55 -15.38
C TYR A 13 -10.52 -1.81 -14.40
N ILE A 14 -9.60 -1.02 -14.96
CA ILE A 14 -8.82 -0.06 -14.19
C ILE A 14 -9.78 1.07 -13.78
N LYS A 15 -9.93 1.28 -12.48
CA LYS A 15 -10.76 2.35 -11.92
C LYS A 15 -9.89 3.24 -11.01
N PRO A 16 -10.24 4.53 -10.84
CA PRO A 16 -9.67 5.33 -9.77
C PRO A 16 -9.88 4.64 -8.41
N TYR A 17 -8.91 4.82 -7.52
CA TYR A 17 -9.00 4.36 -6.14
C TYR A 17 -9.18 5.56 -5.21
N ASP A 18 -10.37 5.67 -4.63
CA ASP A 18 -10.69 6.69 -3.64
C ASP A 18 -10.43 6.16 -2.23
N ILE A 19 -9.78 6.97 -1.40
CA ILE A 19 -9.61 6.64 0.02
C ILE A 19 -10.92 6.90 0.75
N ASP A 20 -11.39 5.89 1.48
CA ASP A 20 -12.57 6.01 2.33
C ASP A 20 -12.29 6.94 3.52
N GLU A 21 -12.90 8.12 3.50
CA GLU A 21 -12.68 9.13 4.54
C GLU A 21 -13.27 8.72 5.89
N GLY A 22 -14.21 7.75 5.95
CA GLY A 22 -14.81 7.30 7.21
C GLY A 22 -14.00 6.24 7.97
N LYS A 23 -12.84 5.83 7.45
CA LYS A 23 -12.10 4.66 7.95
C LYS A 23 -10.70 5.01 8.45
N ARG A 24 -10.23 4.22 9.42
CA ARG A 24 -8.83 4.14 9.84
C ARG A 24 -8.11 3.12 8.95
N ILE A 25 -7.15 3.60 8.18
CA ILE A 25 -6.51 2.81 7.12
C ILE A 25 -5.01 2.78 7.34
N ILE A 26 -4.42 1.58 7.31
CA ILE A 26 -2.97 1.44 7.16
C ILE A 26 -2.65 1.34 5.68
N MET A 27 -1.88 2.29 5.15
CA MET A 27 -1.40 2.29 3.77
C MET A 27 0.10 2.05 3.74
N CYS A 28 0.53 0.97 3.10
CA CYS A 28 1.92 0.58 2.93
C CYS A 28 2.38 0.86 1.50
N GLY A 29 3.41 1.69 1.34
CA GLY A 29 4.13 1.82 0.07
C GLY A 29 5.25 0.80 -0.02
N VAL A 30 5.42 0.19 -1.20
CA VAL A 30 6.50 -0.77 -1.46
C VAL A 30 7.23 -0.52 -2.78
N PRO A 31 8.53 -0.89 -2.89
CA PRO A 31 9.30 -0.79 -4.12
C PRO A 31 8.68 -1.42 -5.35
N GLY A 32 8.11 -2.62 -5.21
CA GLY A 32 7.52 -3.30 -6.35
C GLY A 32 6.89 -4.62 -5.96
N ALA A 33 5.76 -4.93 -6.59
CA ALA A 33 5.19 -6.27 -6.61
C ALA A 33 6.23 -7.29 -7.12
N PHE A 34 6.16 -8.53 -6.60
CA PHE A 34 7.06 -9.65 -6.94
C PHE A 34 8.55 -9.47 -6.59
N THR A 35 8.94 -8.38 -5.93
CA THR A 35 10.30 -8.26 -5.34
C THR A 35 10.38 -9.02 -4.02
N GLU A 36 11.56 -9.55 -3.68
CA GLU A 36 11.79 -10.52 -2.59
C GLU A 36 11.16 -10.09 -1.25
N ASN A 37 11.66 -9.04 -0.61
CA ASN A 37 11.17 -8.63 0.71
C ASN A 37 9.71 -8.15 0.68
N CYS A 38 9.24 -7.61 -0.45
CA CYS A 38 7.84 -7.20 -0.55
C CYS A 38 6.90 -8.41 -0.54
N THR A 39 7.30 -9.48 -1.24
CA THR A 39 6.46 -10.65 -1.52
C THR A 39 6.51 -11.70 -0.42
N TYR A 40 7.67 -11.88 0.22
CA TYR A 40 7.88 -12.97 1.17
C TYR A 40 7.91 -12.52 2.64
N GLU A 41 7.97 -11.22 2.91
CA GLU A 41 8.04 -10.69 4.27
C GLU A 41 6.98 -9.62 4.53
N HIS A 42 7.02 -8.50 3.80
CA HIS A 42 6.19 -7.34 4.14
C HIS A 42 4.69 -7.61 3.98
N LEU A 43 4.24 -7.96 2.77
CA LEU A 43 2.81 -8.26 2.53
C LEU A 43 2.31 -9.45 3.38
N PRO A 44 3.00 -10.61 3.41
CA PRO A 44 2.58 -11.73 4.26
C PRO A 44 2.52 -11.41 5.76
N GLY A 45 3.42 -10.55 6.25
CA GLY A 45 3.39 -10.08 7.64
C GLY A 45 2.05 -9.41 7.97
N PHE A 46 1.59 -8.49 7.12
CA PHE A 46 0.27 -7.86 7.28
C PHE A 46 -0.88 -8.86 7.16
N VAL A 47 -0.82 -9.80 6.20
CA VAL A 47 -1.82 -10.87 6.06
C VAL A 47 -1.99 -11.65 7.37
N SER A 48 -0.88 -12.03 8.01
CA SER A 48 -0.89 -12.83 9.23
C SER A 48 -1.46 -12.11 10.46
N LYS A 49 -1.61 -10.78 10.41
CA LYS A 49 -2.06 -9.94 11.53
C LYS A 49 -3.29 -9.10 11.21
N LEU A 50 -4.01 -9.39 10.12
CA LEU A 50 -5.21 -8.63 9.74
C LEU A 50 -6.24 -8.56 10.87
N ASP A 51 -6.51 -9.67 11.56
CA ASP A 51 -7.45 -9.69 12.67
C ASP A 51 -6.96 -8.85 13.86
N LYS A 52 -5.65 -8.87 14.12
CA LYS A 52 -5.06 -8.03 15.16
C LYS A 52 -5.19 -6.53 14.85
N LEU A 53 -4.99 -6.15 13.58
CA LEU A 53 -5.20 -4.77 13.14
C LEU A 53 -6.67 -4.35 13.30
N LYS A 54 -7.62 -5.24 12.96
CA LYS A 54 -9.05 -5.01 13.18
C LYS A 54 -9.37 -4.81 14.67
N GLU A 55 -8.82 -5.62 15.57
CA GLU A 55 -8.95 -5.44 17.03
C GLU A 55 -8.43 -4.08 17.51
N LEU A 56 -7.37 -3.57 16.88
CA LEU A 56 -6.78 -2.26 17.16
C LEU A 56 -7.53 -1.10 16.47
N GLY A 57 -8.69 -1.39 15.87
CA GLY A 57 -9.56 -0.41 15.24
C GLY A 57 -9.04 0.09 13.89
N ILE A 58 -8.30 -0.74 13.15
CA ILE A 58 -7.96 -0.49 11.74
C ILE A 58 -9.01 -1.16 10.85
N ASP A 59 -9.69 -0.38 10.03
CA ASP A 59 -10.77 -0.86 9.16
C ASP A 59 -10.25 -1.49 7.86
N LYS A 60 -9.08 -1.04 7.39
CA LYS A 60 -8.53 -1.45 6.09
C LYS A 60 -7.00 -1.40 6.06
N VAL A 61 -6.43 -2.33 5.31
CA VAL A 61 -5.01 -2.32 4.92
C VAL A 61 -4.93 -2.15 3.41
N VAL A 62 -4.03 -1.27 2.96
CA VAL A 62 -3.81 -0.95 1.55
C VAL A 62 -2.32 -1.11 1.23
N PHE A 63 -2.00 -1.80 0.15
CA PHE A 63 -0.65 -1.85 -0.40
C PHE A 63 -0.59 -1.11 -1.72
N VAL A 64 0.33 -0.14 -1.83
CA VAL A 64 0.52 0.68 -3.03
C VAL A 64 1.93 0.52 -3.60
N SER A 65 2.05 0.44 -4.92
CA SER A 65 3.34 0.43 -5.62
C SER A 65 3.26 1.05 -7.01
N VAL A 66 4.44 1.39 -7.55
CA VAL A 66 4.63 1.85 -8.93
C VAL A 66 4.67 0.64 -9.86
N ASN A 67 3.55 -0.07 -9.92
CA ASN A 67 3.23 -1.12 -10.86
C ASN A 67 1.82 -0.83 -11.40
N ASP A 68 1.46 -1.36 -12.56
CA ASP A 68 0.09 -1.25 -13.08
C ASP A 68 -0.92 -2.06 -12.23
N ALA A 69 -2.21 -1.77 -12.41
CA ALA A 69 -3.29 -2.35 -11.62
C ALA A 69 -3.44 -3.87 -11.81
N TYR A 70 -3.09 -4.42 -12.98
CA TYR A 70 -3.16 -5.87 -13.21
C TYR A 70 -2.07 -6.60 -12.44
N VAL A 71 -0.84 -6.05 -12.44
CA VAL A 71 0.27 -6.58 -11.65
C VAL A 71 -0.05 -6.50 -10.16
N MET A 72 -0.50 -5.35 -9.66
CA MET A 72 -0.85 -5.20 -8.24
C MET A 72 -1.96 -6.15 -7.80
N TRP A 73 -3.02 -6.29 -8.61
CA TRP A 73 -4.12 -7.22 -8.33
C TRP A 73 -3.65 -8.68 -8.30
N THR A 74 -2.85 -9.09 -9.29
CA THR A 74 -2.35 -10.48 -9.38
C THR A 74 -1.42 -10.79 -8.21
N TRP A 75 -0.54 -9.86 -7.86
CA TRP A 75 0.38 -10.00 -6.74
C TRP A 75 -0.36 -10.21 -5.41
N ASN A 76 -1.39 -9.40 -5.13
CA ASN A 76 -2.20 -9.57 -3.93
C ASN A 76 -3.04 -10.87 -3.96
N LYS A 77 -3.53 -11.27 -5.13
CA LYS A 77 -4.23 -12.56 -5.28
C LYS A 77 -3.32 -13.76 -4.96
N MET A 78 -2.04 -13.68 -5.32
CA MET A 78 -1.09 -14.78 -5.12
C MET A 78 -0.45 -14.81 -3.73
N HIS A 79 -0.15 -13.65 -3.15
CA HIS A 79 0.70 -13.54 -1.95
C HIS A 79 0.06 -12.75 -0.80
N GLY A 80 -1.09 -12.11 -1.06
CA GLY A 80 -1.78 -11.25 -0.11
C GLY A 80 -3.06 -11.87 0.42
N HIS A 81 -4.09 -11.05 0.57
CA HIS A 81 -5.37 -11.46 1.10
C HIS A 81 -6.51 -10.61 0.51
N LYS A 82 -7.70 -11.20 0.41
CA LYS A 82 -8.90 -10.54 -0.15
C LYS A 82 -9.35 -9.28 0.62
N ASP A 83 -8.95 -9.15 1.89
CA ASP A 83 -9.27 -8.00 2.73
C ASP A 83 -8.23 -6.86 2.61
N ILE A 84 -7.13 -7.08 1.87
CA ILE A 84 -6.12 -6.07 1.56
C ILE A 84 -6.44 -5.47 0.19
N ASP A 85 -6.52 -4.15 0.13
CA ASP A 85 -6.65 -3.47 -1.16
C ASP A 85 -5.26 -3.29 -1.78
N SER A 86 -5.10 -3.74 -3.02
CA SER A 86 -3.87 -3.61 -3.79
C SER A 86 -4.03 -2.51 -4.84
N VAL A 87 -3.25 -1.46 -4.70
CA VAL A 87 -3.42 -0.19 -5.40
C VAL A 87 -2.20 0.13 -6.24
N SER A 88 -2.45 0.59 -7.46
CA SER A 88 -1.47 0.98 -8.46
C SER A 88 -1.27 2.49 -8.44
N ASP A 89 0.00 2.91 -8.41
CA ASP A 89 0.46 4.27 -8.69
C ASP A 89 1.29 4.25 -9.99
N PRO A 90 0.66 4.05 -11.16
CA PRO A 90 1.34 3.55 -12.36
C PRO A 90 2.39 4.50 -12.92
N ILE A 91 2.31 5.79 -12.57
CA ILE A 91 3.24 6.85 -13.02
C ILE A 91 3.97 7.55 -11.86
N ALA A 92 3.92 6.96 -10.67
CA ALA A 92 4.51 7.47 -9.43
C ALA A 92 3.98 8.87 -9.01
N GLU A 93 2.75 9.23 -9.38
CA GLU A 93 2.17 10.54 -9.04
C GLU A 93 1.98 10.66 -7.52
N PHE A 94 1.42 9.61 -6.90
CA PHE A 94 1.22 9.60 -5.46
C PHE A 94 2.55 9.55 -4.71
N ALA A 95 3.46 8.65 -5.10
CA ALA A 95 4.79 8.55 -4.51
C ALA A 95 5.56 9.88 -4.58
N LYS A 96 5.56 10.56 -5.73
CA LYS A 96 6.17 11.89 -5.91
C LYS A 96 5.54 12.94 -5.00
N SER A 97 4.21 12.96 -4.89
CA SER A 97 3.50 13.91 -4.02
C SER A 97 3.90 13.78 -2.54
N LYS A 98 4.36 12.60 -2.13
CA LYS A 98 4.83 12.30 -0.77
C LYS A 98 6.35 12.32 -0.62
N LYS A 99 7.10 12.66 -1.69
CA LYS A 99 8.57 12.55 -1.75
C LYS A 99 9.05 11.15 -1.36
N LYS A 100 8.29 10.14 -1.77
CA LYS A 100 8.57 8.73 -1.58
C LYS A 100 9.02 8.06 -2.86
N ASP A 101 9.11 8.78 -3.97
CA ASP A 101 9.69 8.27 -5.20
C ASP A 101 11.21 8.14 -5.09
N LEU A 102 11.75 7.05 -5.63
CA LEU A 102 13.19 6.77 -5.71
C LEU A 102 13.51 6.27 -7.11
N ASP A 103 14.59 6.77 -7.71
CA ASP A 103 15.11 6.20 -8.96
C ASP A 103 16.01 4.99 -8.65
N TRP A 104 15.55 3.80 -9.04
CA TRP A 104 16.28 2.53 -8.89
C TRP A 104 17.11 2.21 -10.14
N GLY A 105 17.39 3.21 -10.96
CA GLY A 105 18.29 3.14 -12.09
C GLY A 105 17.70 2.38 -13.27
N LYS A 106 18.57 1.87 -14.13
CA LYS A 106 18.21 1.36 -15.47
C LYS A 106 17.35 0.10 -15.48
N THR A 107 17.28 -0.62 -14.36
CA THR A 107 16.57 -1.91 -14.27
C THR A 107 15.14 -1.74 -13.78
N PHE A 108 14.91 -0.87 -12.78
CA PHE A 108 13.60 -0.68 -12.16
C PHE A 108 12.96 0.67 -12.47
N GLY A 109 13.74 1.68 -12.84
CA GLY A 109 13.28 3.06 -12.99
C GLY A 109 12.79 3.66 -11.67
N VAL A 110 11.87 4.62 -11.77
CA VAL A 110 11.25 5.26 -10.60
C VAL A 110 10.31 4.29 -9.90
N ARG A 111 10.48 4.13 -8.58
CA ARG A 111 9.68 3.27 -7.70
C ARG A 111 9.30 4.01 -6.42
N SER A 112 8.37 3.43 -5.66
CA SER A 112 8.08 3.91 -4.31
C SER A 112 9.14 3.39 -3.33
N SER A 113 9.60 4.22 -2.42
CA SER A 113 10.25 3.79 -1.18
C SER A 113 9.27 2.98 -0.33
N ARG A 114 9.81 2.26 0.66
CA ARG A 114 9.01 1.54 1.65
C ARG A 114 8.56 2.50 2.75
N TYR A 115 7.28 2.49 3.08
CA TYR A 115 6.71 3.24 4.21
C TYR A 115 5.40 2.60 4.66
N ALA A 116 4.93 2.99 5.84
CA ALA A 116 3.56 2.77 6.28
C ALA A 116 2.98 4.10 6.80
N TYR A 117 1.74 4.38 6.45
CA TYR A 117 0.96 5.53 6.90
C TYR A 117 -0.29 5.09 7.62
N LEU A 118 -0.65 5.79 8.70
CA LEU A 118 -1.99 5.78 9.25
C LEU A 118 -2.77 6.91 8.58
N TRP A 119 -3.90 6.55 7.98
CA TRP A 119 -4.89 7.46 7.44
C TRP A 119 -6.12 7.48 8.31
N GLU A 120 -6.62 8.67 8.60
CA GLU A 120 -7.89 8.92 9.29
C GLU A 120 -8.56 10.13 8.64
N ASN A 121 -9.88 10.08 8.42
CA ASN A 121 -10.63 11.21 7.87
C ASN A 121 -10.06 11.72 6.53
N GLY A 122 -9.64 10.78 5.66
CA GLY A 122 -9.08 11.07 4.34
C GLY A 122 -7.71 11.75 4.36
N LYS A 123 -6.98 11.71 5.49
CA LYS A 123 -5.68 12.36 5.65
C LYS A 123 -4.67 11.44 6.31
N ILE A 124 -3.40 11.57 5.92
CA ILE A 124 -2.29 10.95 6.66
C ILE A 124 -2.16 11.67 7.99
N VAL A 125 -2.29 10.92 9.09
CA VAL A 125 -2.10 11.45 10.46
C VAL A 125 -0.78 10.99 11.08
N LYS A 126 -0.19 9.90 10.57
CA LYS A 126 1.09 9.37 11.06
C LYS A 126 1.87 8.63 9.98
N GLU A 127 3.18 8.77 9.99
CA GLU A 127 4.14 7.87 9.36
C GLU A 127 4.78 6.99 10.44
N PHE A 128 4.81 5.68 10.22
CA PHE A 128 5.43 4.73 11.16
C PHE A 128 6.95 4.69 10.96
N LYS A 129 7.71 4.56 12.06
CA LYS A 129 9.19 4.51 11.98
C LYS A 129 9.65 3.19 11.37
N ASP A 130 9.01 2.11 11.78
CA ASP A 130 9.17 0.80 11.19
C ASP A 130 7.92 0.44 10.37
N PRO A 131 8.02 0.35 9.03
CA PRO A 131 6.88 0.10 8.18
C PRO A 131 6.40 -1.34 8.21
N TYR A 132 7.16 -2.28 8.79
CA TYR A 132 6.75 -3.68 8.91
C TYR A 132 5.68 -3.85 10.00
N ILE A 133 4.92 -4.95 9.91
CA ILE A 133 3.71 -5.17 10.70
C ILE A 133 3.92 -5.06 12.21
N ASP A 134 5.02 -5.59 12.74
CA ASP A 134 5.29 -5.55 14.18
C ASP A 134 5.63 -4.12 14.64
N GLY A 135 6.34 -3.37 13.80
CA GLY A 135 6.58 -1.94 13.98
C GLY A 135 5.31 -1.13 13.99
N VAL A 136 4.43 -1.36 13.00
CA VAL A 136 3.12 -0.71 12.92
C VAL A 136 2.28 -1.01 14.15
N ILE A 137 2.13 -2.28 14.55
CA ILE A 137 1.34 -2.68 15.72
C ILE A 137 1.89 -2.07 17.02
N LYS A 138 3.21 -2.02 17.18
CA LYS A 138 3.84 -1.43 18.37
C LYS A 138 3.57 0.08 18.52
N GLU A 139 3.34 0.75 17.40
CA GLU A 139 3.18 2.19 17.31
C GLU A 139 1.71 2.65 17.13
N LEU A 140 0.77 1.71 17.01
CA LEU A 140 -0.68 1.96 16.96
C LEU A 140 -1.27 2.17 18.35
#